data_AF-A0A8S3Y6I7-F1
#
_entry.id   AF-A0A8S3Y6I7-F1
#
_cell.length_a   1.000
_cell.length_b   1.000
_cell.length_c   1.000
_cell.angle_alpha   90.00
_cell.angle_beta   90.00
_cell.angle_gamma   90.00
#
_symmetry.space_group_name_H-M   'P 1'
#
loop_
_entity.id
_entity.type
_entity.pdbx_description
1 polymer ?
#
loop_
_entity_poly.entity_id
_entity_poly.type
_entity_poly.pdbx_seq_one_letter_code
_entity_poly.pdbx_strand_id
1 'polypeptide(L)'
;MKLIDYIKNSDEPDKVKLEEFITALANATFETFESVPDYNGIPASKYMELILNLAPDFNPSVVIGATGLTFEIVPTITEMGLCYAMNSMIAVYNSPSYRARNKWDYVKPQNETFSVHPLDGQVFAQLIDISTAYKTIQEWYLGTNLQWGIATYPRMRYRRDIIFGFTDVLVAVGGMAGLFLGCSVLSFMEIAYFCTLRFYWYLRGR
;
A
#
# COMPACT_ATOMS: atom_id res chain seq x y z
N MET A 1 15.93 23.33 -4.05
CA MET A 1 16.59 23.90 -5.25
C MET A 1 15.77 23.61 -6.51
N LYS A 2 15.39 22.35 -6.77
CA LYS A 2 14.56 21.93 -7.92
C LYS A 2 13.30 22.79 -8.19
N LEU A 3 12.55 23.19 -7.15
CA LEU A 3 11.35 24.04 -7.31
C LEU A 3 11.65 25.41 -7.92
N ILE A 4 12.69 26.09 -7.43
CA ILE A 4 13.05 27.44 -7.89
C ILE A 4 13.51 27.39 -9.35
N ASP A 5 14.26 26.35 -9.71
CA ASP A 5 14.74 26.14 -11.08
C ASP A 5 13.59 25.83 -12.03
N TYR A 6 12.61 25.04 -11.58
CA TYR A 6 11.38 24.76 -12.34
C TYR A 6 10.58 26.04 -12.62
N ILE A 7 10.34 26.88 -11.60
CA ILE A 7 9.59 28.14 -11.75
C ILE A 7 10.32 29.11 -12.69
N LYS A 8 11.65 29.19 -12.60
CA LYS A 8 12.45 30.04 -13.50
C LYS A 8 12.29 29.63 -14.96
N ASN A 9 12.35 28.32 -15.24
CA ASN A 9 12.26 27.76 -16.58
C ASN A 9 10.83 27.62 -17.11
N SER A 10 9.80 27.83 -16.28
CA SER A 10 8.42 27.77 -16.71
C SER A 10 8.02 28.98 -17.57
N ASP A 11 7.22 28.72 -18.60
CA ASP A 11 6.66 29.72 -19.53
C ASP A 11 5.42 30.44 -18.96
N GLU A 12 5.05 30.15 -17.71
CA GLU A 12 3.85 30.65 -17.07
C GLU A 12 3.99 32.16 -16.70
N PRO A 13 2.96 32.98 -16.99
CA PRO A 13 3.02 34.42 -16.75
C PRO A 13 2.99 34.76 -15.24
N ASP A 14 2.20 34.04 -14.46
CA ASP A 14 2.01 34.25 -13.02
C ASP A 14 2.85 33.27 -12.18
N LYS A 15 4.16 33.51 -12.11
CA LYS A 15 5.12 32.64 -11.38
C LYS A 15 4.82 32.51 -9.89
N VAL A 16 4.27 33.56 -9.27
CA VAL A 16 3.92 33.56 -7.83
C VAL A 16 2.75 32.62 -7.56
N LYS A 17 1.70 32.65 -8.40
CA LYS A 17 0.57 31.72 -8.27
C LYS A 17 0.99 30.28 -8.51
N LEU A 18 1.89 30.05 -9.47
CA LEU A 18 2.45 28.73 -9.73
C LEU A 18 3.21 28.19 -8.50
N GLU A 19 4.00 29.03 -7.84
CA GLU A 19 4.74 28.65 -6.63
C GLU A 19 3.79 28.32 -5.47
N GLU A 20 2.79 29.16 -5.22
CA GLU A 20 1.77 28.94 -4.19
C GLU A 20 0.99 27.65 -4.46
N PHE A 21 0.59 27.42 -5.71
CA PHE A 21 -0.10 26.21 -6.13
C PHE A 21 0.74 24.94 -5.90
N ILE A 22 1.99 24.92 -6.37
CA ILE A 22 2.86 23.75 -6.20
C ILE A 22 3.14 23.49 -4.71
N THR A 23 3.34 24.54 -3.92
CA THR A 23 3.59 24.41 -2.49
C THR A 23 2.37 23.90 -1.73
N ALA A 24 1.17 24.40 -2.08
CA ALA A 24 -0.08 23.90 -1.53
C ALA A 24 -0.32 22.44 -1.92
N LEU A 25 -0.05 22.08 -3.18
CA LEU A 25 -0.19 20.71 -3.68
C LEU A 25 0.80 19.74 -3.01
N ALA A 26 2.03 20.18 -2.73
CA ALA A 26 3.04 19.37 -2.03
C ALA A 26 2.69 19.13 -0.55
N ASN A 27 2.00 20.07 0.10
CA ASN A 27 1.56 19.97 1.50
C ASN A 27 0.12 19.46 1.66
N ALA A 28 -0.56 19.13 0.56
CA ALA A 28 -1.94 18.66 0.59
C ALA A 28 -2.02 17.25 1.18
N THR A 29 -2.88 17.08 2.18
CA THR A 29 -3.28 15.77 2.71
C THR A 29 -4.71 15.48 2.24
N PHE A 30 -5.20 14.27 2.52
CA PHE A 30 -6.60 13.94 2.22
C PHE A 30 -7.61 14.90 2.89
N GLU A 31 -7.26 15.47 4.04
CA GLU A 31 -8.11 16.43 4.77
C GLU A 31 -7.99 17.86 4.24
N THR A 32 -6.81 18.26 3.77
CA THR A 32 -6.54 19.65 3.35
C THR A 32 -6.61 19.85 1.84
N PHE A 33 -6.95 18.80 1.08
CA PHE A 33 -6.98 18.84 -0.39
C PHE A 33 -7.94 19.91 -0.94
N GLU A 34 -9.05 20.19 -0.24
CA GLU A 34 -10.01 21.22 -0.62
C GLU A 34 -9.42 22.65 -0.59
N SER A 35 -8.40 22.89 0.24
CA SER A 35 -7.76 24.21 0.36
C SER A 35 -6.73 24.51 -0.73
N VAL A 36 -6.48 23.57 -1.64
CA VAL A 36 -5.53 23.77 -2.75
C VAL A 36 -6.13 24.79 -3.73
N PRO A 37 -5.43 25.89 -4.05
CA PRO A 37 -5.95 26.90 -4.95
C PRO A 37 -6.13 26.33 -6.36
N ASP A 38 -7.18 26.75 -7.05
CA ASP A 38 -7.42 26.33 -8.43
C ASP A 38 -6.38 26.95 -9.37
N TYR A 39 -5.78 26.11 -10.22
CA TYR A 39 -4.73 26.51 -11.15
C TYR A 39 -4.85 25.74 -12.46
N ASN A 40 -5.17 26.46 -13.54
CA ASN A 40 -5.45 25.88 -14.86
C ASN A 40 -4.21 25.67 -15.75
N GLY A 41 -3.02 26.15 -15.33
CA GLY A 41 -1.80 26.08 -16.16
C GLY A 41 -1.24 24.66 -16.32
N ILE A 42 -1.56 23.75 -15.39
CA ILE A 42 -1.07 22.37 -15.42
C ILE A 42 -2.28 21.42 -15.37
N PRO A 43 -2.36 20.42 -16.27
CA PRO A 43 -3.43 19.43 -16.19
C PRO A 43 -3.25 18.51 -14.97
N ALA A 44 -4.36 18.17 -14.31
CA ALA A 44 -4.38 17.34 -13.11
C ALA A 44 -3.69 15.97 -13.28
N SER A 45 -3.67 15.41 -14.49
CA SER A 45 -2.99 14.15 -14.80
C SER A 45 -1.47 14.21 -14.58
N LYS A 46 -0.87 15.41 -14.61
CA LYS A 46 0.57 15.62 -14.44
C LYS A 46 0.98 16.01 -13.02
N TYR A 47 0.04 16.25 -12.12
CA TYR A 47 0.31 16.72 -10.76
C TYR A 47 1.22 15.76 -10.00
N MET A 48 0.93 14.47 -10.04
CA MET A 48 1.72 13.46 -9.34
C MET A 48 3.15 13.38 -9.88
N GLU A 49 3.32 13.33 -11.20
CA GLU A 49 4.64 13.29 -11.83
C GLU A 49 5.47 14.54 -11.52
N LEU A 50 4.83 15.72 -11.53
CA LEU A 50 5.46 16.98 -11.18
C LEU A 50 5.98 16.98 -9.74
N ILE A 51 5.13 16.64 -8.77
CA ILE A 51 5.52 16.63 -7.35
C ILE A 51 6.63 15.60 -7.09
N LEU A 52 6.56 14.43 -7.72
CA LEU A 52 7.61 13.40 -7.60
C LEU A 52 8.95 13.85 -8.20
N ASN A 53 8.95 14.57 -9.32
CA ASN A 53 10.17 15.08 -9.93
C ASN A 53 10.79 16.23 -9.12
N LEU A 54 9.94 17.04 -8.48
CA LEU A 54 10.36 18.13 -7.60
C LEU A 54 10.82 17.64 -6.22
N ALA A 55 10.39 16.44 -5.81
CA ALA A 55 10.84 15.82 -4.58
C ALA A 55 12.36 15.63 -4.56
N PRO A 56 12.99 15.71 -3.37
CA PRO A 56 14.39 15.35 -3.22
C PRO A 56 14.59 13.87 -3.52
N ASP A 57 15.70 13.54 -4.17
CA ASP A 57 16.07 12.15 -4.45
C ASP A 57 16.50 11.51 -3.12
N PHE A 58 15.67 10.60 -2.61
CA PHE A 58 15.90 9.90 -1.36
C PHE A 58 15.87 8.38 -1.61
N ASN A 59 17.07 7.80 -1.69
CA ASN A 59 17.26 6.37 -1.99
C ASN A 59 17.95 5.66 -0.81
N PRO A 60 17.29 5.56 0.36
CA PRO A 60 17.91 4.94 1.52
C PRO A 60 17.98 3.42 1.36
N SER A 61 19.08 2.84 1.84
CA SER A 61 19.23 1.39 2.01
C SER A 61 19.16 1.03 3.48
N VAL A 62 18.51 -0.09 3.80
CA VAL A 62 18.48 -0.65 5.15
C VAL A 62 19.44 -1.82 5.24
N VAL A 63 20.38 -1.78 6.18
CA VAL A 63 21.31 -2.89 6.43
C VAL A 63 20.91 -3.60 7.72
N ILE A 64 20.77 -4.92 7.68
CA ILE A 64 20.60 -5.73 8.90
C ILE A 64 21.97 -6.17 9.39
N GLY A 65 22.36 -5.70 10.58
CA GLY A 65 23.71 -5.88 11.11
C GLY A 65 24.11 -7.33 11.40
N ALA A 66 23.15 -8.21 11.69
CA ALA A 66 23.43 -9.61 12.03
C ALA A 66 23.91 -10.45 10.83
N THR A 67 23.57 -10.03 9.60
CA THR A 67 23.82 -10.83 8.38
C THR A 67 24.45 -10.06 7.22
N GLY A 68 24.58 -8.73 7.33
CA GLY A 68 25.11 -7.89 6.26
C GLY A 68 24.18 -7.77 5.04
N LEU A 69 22.92 -8.18 5.17
CA LEU A 69 21.93 -8.06 4.10
C LEU A 69 21.46 -6.61 3.96
N THR A 70 21.42 -6.12 2.72
CA THR A 70 20.87 -4.84 2.33
C THR A 70 19.45 -5.03 1.79
N PHE A 71 18.49 -4.34 2.39
CA PHE A 71 17.13 -4.23 1.89
C PHE A 71 16.94 -2.88 1.24
N GLU A 72 16.44 -2.91 0.01
CA GLU A 72 15.97 -1.70 -0.66
C GLU A 72 14.61 -1.30 -0.09
N ILE A 73 14.50 -0.02 0.24
CA ILE A 73 13.24 0.58 0.65
C ILE A 73 12.48 0.98 -0.62
N VAL A 74 11.20 0.63 -0.68
CA VAL A 74 10.33 0.95 -1.82
C VAL A 74 9.55 2.23 -1.51
N PRO A 75 9.61 3.27 -2.37
CA PRO A 75 8.73 4.42 -2.26
C PRO A 75 7.30 4.00 -2.64
N THR A 76 6.32 4.39 -1.83
CA THR A 76 4.91 4.05 -1.99
C THR A 76 4.02 5.26 -1.71
N ILE A 77 3.03 5.49 -2.57
CA ILE A 77 2.07 6.59 -2.41
C ILE A 77 0.96 6.14 -1.45
N THR A 78 0.73 6.93 -0.42
CA THR A 78 -0.29 6.71 0.63
C THR A 78 -1.21 7.93 0.76
N GLU A 79 -2.25 7.82 1.59
CA GLU A 79 -3.17 8.92 1.89
C GLU A 79 -2.50 10.10 2.59
N MET A 80 -1.37 9.86 3.26
CA MET A 80 -0.55 10.89 3.92
C MET A 80 0.57 11.42 3.01
N GLY A 81 0.59 11.01 1.74
CA GLY A 81 1.62 11.40 0.77
C GLY A 81 2.64 10.29 0.48
N LEU A 82 3.84 10.69 0.08
CA LEU A 82 4.93 9.78 -0.28
C LEU A 82 5.53 9.14 0.97
N CYS A 83 5.42 7.83 1.09
CA CYS A 83 6.01 7.05 2.17
C CYS A 83 7.03 6.05 1.64
N TYR A 84 7.81 5.50 2.56
CA TYR A 84 8.88 4.57 2.30
C TYR A 84 8.62 3.29 3.10
N ALA A 85 8.50 2.16 2.41
CA ALA A 85 8.13 0.90 3.04
C ALA A 85 9.10 -0.22 2.65
N MET A 86 9.33 -1.12 3.59
CA MET A 86 10.15 -2.32 3.42
C MET A 86 9.29 -3.57 3.61
N ASN A 87 9.66 -4.67 2.97
CA ASN A 87 9.01 -5.98 3.15
C ASN A 87 7.47 -5.95 2.97
N SER A 88 7.00 -5.21 1.97
CA SER A 88 5.57 -5.00 1.73
C SER A 88 5.24 -5.11 0.24
N MET A 89 4.43 -6.11 -0.12
CA MET A 89 3.98 -6.30 -1.50
C MET A 89 3.10 -5.15 -1.98
N ILE A 90 2.26 -4.61 -1.09
CA ILE A 90 1.38 -3.48 -1.41
C ILE A 90 2.19 -2.21 -1.72
N ALA A 91 3.38 -2.06 -1.13
CA ALA A 91 4.26 -0.94 -1.42
C ALA A 91 4.76 -0.95 -2.87
N VAL A 92 5.01 -2.13 -3.46
CA VAL A 92 5.42 -2.26 -4.86
C VAL A 92 4.29 -1.84 -5.80
N TYR A 93 3.06 -2.30 -5.55
CA TYR A 93 1.90 -1.92 -6.36
C TYR A 93 1.59 -0.42 -6.28
N ASN A 94 1.76 0.18 -5.10
CA ASN A 94 1.53 1.60 -4.88
C ASN A 94 2.77 2.47 -5.17
N SER A 95 3.85 1.88 -5.67
CA SER A 95 5.05 2.63 -5.99
C SER A 95 4.82 3.56 -7.19
N PRO A 96 5.43 4.76 -7.20
CA PRO A 96 5.31 5.70 -8.31
C PRO A 96 5.66 5.10 -9.67
N SER A 97 6.76 4.33 -9.74
CA SER A 97 7.25 3.72 -10.98
C SER A 97 6.37 2.59 -11.50
N TYR A 98 5.65 1.89 -10.61
CA TYR A 98 4.69 0.86 -11.00
C TYR A 98 3.40 1.50 -11.54
N ARG A 99 2.86 2.50 -10.84
CA ARG A 99 1.68 3.26 -11.27
C ARG A 99 1.90 4.01 -12.58
N ALA A 100 3.06 4.64 -12.76
CA ALA A 100 3.40 5.36 -13.99
C ALA A 100 3.40 4.47 -15.24
N ARG A 101 3.72 3.18 -15.09
CA ARG A 101 3.71 2.20 -16.19
C ARG A 101 2.33 1.60 -16.46
N ASN A 102 1.32 1.92 -15.64
CA ASN A 102 -0.03 1.38 -15.70
C ASN A 102 -0.08 -0.16 -15.84
N LYS A 103 0.82 -0.84 -15.12
CA LYS A 103 0.87 -2.31 -15.08
C LYS A 103 0.02 -2.82 -13.92
N TRP A 104 -0.63 -3.96 -14.11
CA TRP A 104 -1.46 -4.63 -13.09
C TRP A 104 -1.08 -6.11 -12.94
N ASP A 105 0.14 -6.45 -13.32
CA ASP A 105 0.67 -7.81 -13.26
C ASP A 105 0.86 -8.27 -11.81
N TYR A 106 0.79 -9.58 -11.59
CA TYR A 106 1.12 -10.13 -10.29
C TYR A 106 2.60 -9.90 -9.97
N VAL A 107 2.86 -9.02 -9.02
CA VAL A 107 4.19 -8.83 -8.42
C VAL A 107 4.50 -10.09 -7.64
N LYS A 108 5.50 -10.84 -8.11
CA LYS A 108 6.00 -12.01 -7.40
C LYS A 108 6.71 -11.54 -6.14
N PRO A 109 6.55 -12.25 -5.00
CA PRO A 109 7.32 -11.94 -3.80
C PRO A 109 8.80 -12.06 -4.12
N GLN A 110 9.46 -10.92 -4.19
CA GLN A 110 10.90 -10.84 -4.22
C GLN A 110 11.33 -10.85 -2.75
N ASN A 111 11.93 -11.99 -2.37
CA ASN A 111 12.56 -12.32 -1.09
C ASN A 111 11.76 -13.30 -0.21
N GLU A 112 12.49 -14.32 0.26
CA GLU A 112 12.04 -15.23 1.30
C GLU A 112 11.86 -14.48 2.62
N THR A 113 10.89 -14.89 3.42
CA THR A 113 10.74 -14.38 4.78
C THR A 113 12.02 -14.64 5.56
N PHE A 114 12.75 -13.58 5.89
CA PHE A 114 13.96 -13.70 6.70
C PHE A 114 13.56 -14.05 8.14
N SER A 115 13.90 -15.27 8.56
CA SER A 115 13.65 -15.76 9.91
C SER A 115 14.94 -15.66 10.71
N VAL A 116 14.99 -14.73 11.66
CA VAL A 116 16.12 -14.62 12.59
C VAL A 116 15.94 -15.58 13.75
N HIS A 117 16.99 -16.32 14.11
CA HIS A 117 16.95 -17.16 15.29
C HIS A 117 17.29 -16.32 16.54
N PRO A 118 16.62 -16.54 17.69
CA PRO A 118 16.92 -15.81 18.93
C PRO A 118 18.35 -15.96 19.46
N LEU A 119 19.09 -16.97 18.98
CA LEU A 119 20.50 -17.22 19.34
C LEU A 119 21.49 -16.42 18.47
N ASP A 120 21.04 -15.77 17.39
CA ASP A 120 21.89 -15.00 16.47
C ASP A 120 22.28 -13.62 17.05
N GLY A 121 21.87 -13.30 18.28
CA GLY A 121 22.22 -12.07 18.98
C GLY A 121 21.22 -10.93 18.76
N GLN A 122 21.70 -9.68 18.85
CA GLN A 122 20.87 -8.49 18.67
C GLN A 122 20.66 -8.21 17.17
N VAL A 123 19.40 -8.17 16.75
CA VAL A 123 19.01 -7.78 15.39
C VAL A 123 18.77 -6.28 15.37
N PHE A 124 19.60 -5.56 14.61
CA PHE A 124 19.40 -4.14 14.35
C PHE A 124 19.33 -3.88 12.84
N ALA A 125 18.47 -2.93 12.48
CA ALA A 125 18.35 -2.39 11.15
C ALA A 125 18.97 -0.98 11.15
N GLN A 126 19.83 -0.70 10.17
CA GLN A 126 20.50 0.57 10.00
C GLN A 126 20.05 1.23 8.70
N LEU A 127 19.47 2.43 8.79
CA LEU A 127 19.28 3.30 7.64
C LEU A 127 20.53 4.15 7.43
N ILE A 128 20.99 4.19 6.18
CA ILE A 128 22.13 4.98 5.72
C ILE A 128 21.59 6.20 4.94
N ASP A 129 22.35 7.30 4.93
CA ASP A 129 22.12 8.49 4.10
C ASP A 129 20.82 9.28 4.37
N ILE A 130 20.38 9.30 5.64
CA ILE A 130 19.20 10.09 6.02
C ILE A 130 19.42 11.61 5.97
N SER A 131 20.67 12.07 5.81
CA SER A 131 21.06 13.48 5.71
C SER A 131 20.43 14.19 4.51
N THR A 132 20.05 13.45 3.48
CA THR A 132 19.39 13.98 2.27
C THR A 132 17.93 14.38 2.52
N ALA A 133 17.29 13.82 3.56
CA ALA A 133 15.88 14.07 3.87
C ALA A 133 15.65 15.22 4.86
N TYR A 134 16.69 15.68 5.58
CA TYR A 134 16.56 16.68 6.64
C TYR A 134 17.60 17.80 6.49
N LYS A 135 17.22 19.02 6.87
CA LYS A 135 18.16 20.13 6.97
C LYS A 135 19.08 19.91 8.18
N THR A 136 20.30 19.43 7.92
CA THR A 136 21.31 19.23 8.95
C THR A 136 22.02 20.54 9.30
N ILE A 137 22.40 20.72 10.56
CA ILE A 137 23.15 21.89 11.04
C ILE A 137 24.63 21.76 10.69
N GLN A 138 25.13 20.51 10.61
CA GLN A 138 26.48 20.16 10.18
C GLN A 138 26.40 18.98 9.18
N GLU A 139 27.10 19.10 8.06
CA GLU A 139 27.27 18.04 7.09
C GLU A 139 28.40 17.11 7.53
N TRP A 140 28.08 15.84 7.78
CA TRP A 140 29.06 14.82 8.13
C TRP A 140 29.58 14.13 6.88
N TYR A 141 30.89 14.05 6.71
CA TYR A 141 31.54 13.40 5.55
C TYR A 141 31.18 11.91 5.38
N LEU A 142 30.72 11.24 6.44
CA LEU A 142 30.34 9.82 6.44
C LEU A 142 28.81 9.59 6.40
N GLY A 143 28.03 10.64 6.16
CA GLY A 143 26.57 10.59 6.22
C GLY A 143 26.04 10.44 7.66
N THR A 144 24.72 10.50 7.80
CA THR A 144 24.02 10.24 9.07
C THR A 144 23.42 8.84 9.03
N ASN A 145 23.78 8.02 10.02
CA ASN A 145 23.28 6.66 10.16
C ASN A 145 22.27 6.59 11.30
N LEU A 146 21.08 6.04 11.02
CA LEU A 146 20.06 5.79 12.02
C LEU A 146 19.98 4.29 12.29
N GLN A 147 20.34 3.89 13.50
CA GLN A 147 20.24 2.50 13.93
C GLN A 147 18.99 2.32 14.79
N TRP A 148 18.16 1.37 14.41
CA TRP A 148 17.00 0.96 15.17
C TRP A 148 17.09 -0.54 15.48
N GLY A 149 16.94 -0.89 16.74
CA GLY A 149 17.08 -2.25 17.23
C GLY A 149 15.94 -2.61 18.18
N ILE A 150 15.62 -3.91 18.22
CA ILE A 150 14.61 -4.43 19.12
C ILE A 150 15.28 -4.74 20.47
N ALA A 151 14.99 -3.95 21.50
CA ALA A 151 15.54 -4.17 22.84
C ALA A 151 14.96 -5.43 23.52
N THR A 152 13.68 -5.71 23.29
CA THR A 152 12.98 -6.88 23.84
C THR A 152 12.07 -7.48 22.77
N TYR A 153 12.18 -8.78 22.52
CA TYR A 153 11.32 -9.46 21.55
C TYR A 153 9.83 -9.34 21.93
N PRO A 154 8.93 -9.01 20.97
CA PRO A 154 7.51 -8.93 21.25
C PRO A 154 7.00 -10.33 21.60
N ARG A 155 6.48 -10.50 22.82
CA ARG A 155 5.88 -11.77 23.27
C ARG A 155 4.47 -12.01 22.71
N MET A 156 3.89 -11.02 22.05
CA MET A 156 2.57 -11.11 21.43
C MET A 156 2.70 -11.52 19.97
N ARG A 157 2.15 -12.69 19.63
CA ARG A 157 2.02 -13.16 18.24
C ARG A 157 0.62 -12.81 17.74
N TYR A 158 0.53 -11.91 16.77
CA TYR A 158 -0.72 -11.65 16.05
C TYR A 158 -1.01 -12.84 15.12
N ARG A 159 -2.09 -13.58 15.40
CA ARG A 159 -2.62 -14.63 14.52
C ARG A 159 -3.94 -14.12 13.94
N ARG A 160 -4.08 -14.18 12.62
CA ARG A 160 -5.37 -13.95 11.95
C ARG A 160 -6.10 -15.29 11.92
N ASP A 161 -7.14 -15.39 12.73
CA ASP A 161 -8.08 -16.51 12.66
C ASP A 161 -9.33 -16.05 11.90
N ILE A 162 -9.87 -16.94 11.06
CA ILE A 162 -11.06 -16.67 10.26
C ILE A 162 -12.25 -16.71 11.22
N ILE A 163 -12.85 -15.55 11.49
CA ILE A 163 -13.92 -15.41 12.48
C ILE A 163 -15.26 -15.94 11.94
N PHE A 164 -15.42 -16.01 10.62
CA PHE A 164 -16.64 -16.47 9.96
C PHE A 164 -16.30 -17.35 8.75
N GLY A 165 -16.53 -18.65 8.88
CA GLY A 165 -16.33 -19.62 7.80
C GLY A 165 -17.59 -19.84 6.97
N PHE A 166 -17.45 -20.49 5.82
CA PHE A 166 -18.59 -20.91 4.99
C PHE A 166 -19.54 -21.86 5.75
N THR A 167 -18.97 -22.70 6.62
CA THR A 167 -19.74 -23.62 7.49
C THR A 167 -20.65 -22.86 8.45
N ASP A 168 -20.17 -21.76 9.03
CA ASP A 168 -20.94 -20.97 10.01
C ASP A 168 -22.11 -20.25 9.34
N VAL A 169 -21.91 -19.75 8.11
CA VAL A 169 -22.98 -19.19 7.28
C VAL A 169 -24.05 -20.24 6.99
N LEU A 170 -23.63 -21.44 6.55
CA LEU A 170 -24.55 -22.52 6.21
C LEU A 170 -25.34 -22.99 7.44
N VAL A 171 -24.69 -23.09 8.60
CA VAL A 171 -25.33 -23.45 9.88
C VAL A 171 -26.32 -22.37 10.32
N ALA A 172 -25.98 -21.08 10.24
CA ALA A 172 -26.86 -19.99 10.64
C ALA A 172 -28.10 -19.90 9.73
N VAL A 173 -27.91 -19.94 8.41
CA VAL A 173 -29.01 -19.89 7.43
C VAL A 173 -29.87 -21.15 7.50
N GLY A 174 -29.24 -22.33 7.61
CA GLY A 174 -29.94 -23.60 7.76
C GLY A 174 -30.75 -23.68 9.04
N GLY A 175 -30.23 -23.14 10.16
CA GLY A 175 -30.96 -23.03 11.43
C GLY A 175 -32.19 -22.15 11.32
N MET A 176 -32.07 -20.97 10.69
CA MET A 176 -33.22 -20.09 10.44
C MET A 176 -34.25 -20.74 9.50
N ALA A 177 -33.81 -21.35 8.39
CA ALA A 177 -34.70 -22.01 7.44
C ALA A 177 -35.42 -23.24 8.05
N GLY A 178 -34.72 -24.02 8.88
CA GLY A 178 -35.30 -25.15 9.60
C GLY A 178 -36.33 -24.74 10.64
N LEU A 179 -36.08 -23.66 11.39
CA LEU A 179 -36.98 -23.19 12.45
C LEU A 179 -38.23 -22.49 11.89
N PHE A 180 -38.08 -21.65 10.86
CA PHE A 180 -39.18 -20.82 10.35
C PHE A 180 -39.97 -21.47 9.19
N LEU A 181 -39.33 -22.28 8.35
CA LEU A 181 -39.97 -22.89 7.18
C LEU A 181 -40.21 -24.41 7.35
N GLY A 182 -39.66 -25.03 8.40
CA GLY A 182 -39.65 -26.49 8.55
C GLY A 182 -38.90 -27.20 7.41
N CYS A 183 -38.07 -26.47 6.67
CA CYS A 183 -37.39 -26.96 5.48
C CYS A 183 -36.11 -27.70 5.88
N SER A 184 -35.97 -28.94 5.43
CA SER A 184 -34.79 -29.77 5.63
C SER A 184 -34.15 -30.15 4.29
N VAL A 185 -33.01 -30.83 4.33
CA VAL A 185 -32.31 -31.36 3.14
C VAL A 185 -33.23 -32.26 2.31
N LEU A 186 -34.13 -33.01 2.97
CA LEU A 186 -35.14 -33.83 2.31
C LEU A 186 -36.13 -32.98 1.50
N SER A 187 -36.60 -31.86 2.05
CA SER A 187 -37.48 -30.90 1.35
C SER A 187 -36.77 -30.25 0.15
N PHE A 188 -35.48 -29.93 0.29
CA PHE A 188 -34.67 -29.43 -0.82
C PHE A 188 -34.52 -30.47 -1.94
N MET A 189 -34.27 -31.74 -1.59
CA MET A 189 -34.16 -32.83 -2.57
C MET A 189 -35.50 -33.09 -3.28
N GLU A 190 -36.63 -32.97 -2.58
CA GLU A 190 -37.97 -33.11 -3.16
C GLU A 190 -38.27 -31.99 -4.17
N ILE A 191 -37.92 -30.74 -3.84
CA ILE A 191 -38.03 -29.61 -4.77
C ILE A 191 -37.14 -29.83 -6.00
N ALA A 192 -35.89 -30.25 -5.80
CA ALA A 192 -34.97 -30.53 -6.91
C ALA A 192 -35.48 -31.66 -7.81
N TYR A 193 -36.03 -32.74 -7.24
CA TYR A 193 -36.65 -33.83 -7.99
C TYR A 193 -37.87 -33.35 -8.77
N PHE A 194 -38.77 -32.61 -8.13
CA PHE A 194 -39.96 -32.08 -8.79
C PHE A 194 -39.58 -31.11 -9.93
N CYS A 195 -38.65 -30.19 -9.69
CA CYS A 195 -38.20 -29.25 -10.70
C CYS A 195 -37.47 -29.94 -11.85
N THR A 196 -36.52 -30.85 -11.60
CA THR A 196 -35.73 -31.49 -12.66
C THR A 196 -36.53 -32.51 -13.44
N LEU A 197 -37.24 -33.42 -12.77
CA LEU A 197 -38.01 -34.46 -13.44
C LEU A 197 -39.20 -33.84 -14.17
N ARG A 198 -40.03 -33.02 -13.51
CA ARG A 198 -41.21 -32.42 -14.18
C ARG A 198 -40.80 -31.52 -15.35
N PHE A 199 -39.71 -30.75 -15.23
CA PHE A 199 -39.22 -29.91 -16.32
C PHE A 199 -38.61 -30.75 -17.46
N TYR A 200 -37.89 -31.83 -17.14
CA TYR A 200 -37.37 -32.76 -18.14
C TYR A 200 -38.48 -33.44 -18.94
N TRP A 201 -39.53 -33.93 -18.28
CA TRP A 201 -40.69 -34.51 -18.95
C TRP A 201 -41.50 -33.48 -19.74
N TYR A 202 -41.61 -32.24 -19.24
CA TYR A 202 -42.25 -31.14 -19.96
C TYR A 202 -41.48 -30.73 -21.22
N LEU A 203 -40.15 -30.70 -21.17
CA LEU A 203 -39.30 -30.42 -22.33
C LEU A 203 -39.23 -31.57 -23.32
N ARG A 204 -39.30 -32.83 -22.87
CA ARG A 204 -39.26 -34.02 -23.72
C ARG A 204 -40.62 -34.37 -24.35
N GLY A 205 -41.73 -33.88 -23.78
CA GLY A 205 -43.09 -34.04 -24.28
C GLY A 205 -43.58 -32.92 -25.20
N ARG A 206 -42.67 -32.05 -25.67
CA ARG A 206 -42.93 -30.98 -26.63
C ARG A 206 -42.13 -31.18 -27.91
#